data_AF-A0A953RPQ3-F1
#
_entry.id   AF-A0A953RPQ3-F1
#
_cell.length_a   1.000
_cell.length_b   1.000
_cell.length_c   1.000
_cell.angle_alpha   90.00
_cell.angle_beta   90.00
_cell.angle_gamma   90.00
#
_symmetry.space_group_name_H-M   'P 1'
#
loop_
_entity.id
_entity.type
_entity.pdbx_description
1 polymer ?
#
loop_
_entity_poly.entity_id
_entity_poly.type
_entity_poly.pdbx_seq_one_letter_code
_entity_poly.pdbx_strand_id
1 'polypeptide(L)'
;MINERDVRAKIAAVLDSEISIVDFVRWIISNSWNMHQDSSPSAVSLVSEIHLLLAERDDLSLDNAAFLRELSVLNSNAVVSTPVDIDERLVNSRPYFANSERWLVPAIPLVAV
;
A
#
# COMPACT_ATOMS: atom_id res chain seq x y z
N MET A 1 -8.34 4.64 20.39
CA MET A 1 -7.31 4.61 19.33
C MET A 1 -7.79 5.43 18.14
N ILE A 2 -6.90 5.86 17.24
CA ILE A 2 -7.30 6.79 16.16
C ILE A 2 -8.20 6.12 15.13
N ASN A 3 -9.23 6.83 14.71
CA ASN A 3 -10.11 6.39 13.65
C ASN A 3 -9.71 7.05 12.32
N GLU A 4 -10.26 6.53 11.23
CA GLU A 4 -9.98 7.04 9.88
C GLU A 4 -10.31 8.53 9.72
N ARG A 5 -11.40 8.99 10.35
CA ARG A 5 -11.83 10.40 10.30
C ARG A 5 -10.78 11.32 10.90
N ASP A 6 -10.19 10.94 12.03
CA ASP A 6 -9.13 11.71 12.71
C ASP A 6 -7.88 11.79 11.82
N VAL A 7 -7.51 10.68 11.18
CA VAL A 7 -6.38 10.62 10.24
C VAL A 7 -6.63 11.55 9.05
N ARG A 8 -7.81 11.48 8.44
CA ARG A 8 -8.17 12.35 7.30
C ARG A 8 -8.21 13.83 7.67
N ALA A 9 -8.73 14.16 8.86
CA ALA A 9 -8.71 15.54 9.36
C ALA A 9 -7.27 16.07 9.51
N LYS A 10 -6.33 15.22 9.95
CA LYS A 10 -4.92 15.58 10.04
C LYS A 10 -4.22 15.67 8.70
N ILE A 11 -4.61 14.83 7.73
CA ILE A 11 -4.13 14.96 6.34
C ILE A 11 -4.60 16.31 5.76
N ALA A 12 -5.87 16.65 5.89
CA ALA A 12 -6.40 17.94 5.43
C ALA A 12 -5.63 19.12 6.05
N ALA A 13 -5.42 19.11 7.37
CA ALA A 13 -4.68 20.15 8.06
C ALA A 13 -3.23 20.32 7.56
N VAL A 14 -2.54 19.24 7.16
CA VAL A 14 -1.18 19.35 6.60
C VAL A 14 -1.21 19.86 5.15
N LEU A 15 -2.23 19.49 4.36
CA LEU A 15 -2.42 19.98 2.99
C LEU A 15 -2.76 21.47 2.97
N ASP A 16 -3.58 21.92 3.92
CA ASP A 16 -3.97 23.33 4.09
C ASP A 16 -2.89 24.17 4.79
N SER A 17 -1.73 23.56 5.10
CA SER A 17 -0.61 24.20 5.82
C SER A 17 -0.96 24.71 7.22
N GLU A 18 -2.04 24.21 7.84
CA GLU A 18 -2.40 24.50 9.24
C GLU A 18 -1.43 23.84 10.22
N ILE A 19 -0.87 22.69 9.84
CA ILE A 19 0.20 22.00 10.58
C ILE A 19 1.39 21.70 9.66
N SER A 20 2.59 21.63 10.23
CA SER A 20 3.78 21.26 9.47
C SER A 20 3.81 19.76 9.17
N ILE A 21 4.53 19.35 8.12
CA ILE A 21 4.80 17.93 7.82
C ILE A 21 5.43 17.23 9.03
N VAL A 22 6.36 17.90 9.73
CA VAL A 22 7.04 17.34 10.90
C VAL A 22 6.05 17.06 12.03
N ASP A 23 5.13 17.98 12.28
CA ASP A 23 4.11 17.80 13.34
C ASP A 23 3.09 16.74 12.97
N PHE A 24 2.72 16.65 11.68
CA PHE A 24 1.90 15.56 11.16
C PHE A 24 2.57 14.20 11.37
N VAL A 25 3.85 14.06 11.03
CA VAL A 25 4.62 12.82 11.21
C VAL A 25 4.69 12.41 12.67
N ARG A 26 5.03 13.35 13.56
CA ARG A 26 5.07 13.11 15.01
C ARG A 26 3.72 12.67 15.54
N TRP A 27 2.64 13.29 15.06
CA TRP A 27 1.28 12.93 15.45
C TRP A 27 0.95 11.50 14.99
N ILE A 28 1.22 11.15 13.73
CA ILE A 28 0.97 9.79 13.20
C ILE A 28 1.72 8.75 14.03
N ILE A 29 3.03 8.90 14.22
CA ILE A 29 3.85 7.92 14.96
C ILE A 29 3.34 7.75 16.40
N SER A 30 2.98 8.85 17.07
CA SER A 30 2.52 8.82 18.46
C SER A 30 1.15 8.16 18.63
N ASN A 31 0.33 8.18 17.58
CA ASN A 31 -1.07 7.76 17.64
C ASN A 31 -1.36 6.47 16.88
N SER A 32 -0.42 5.98 16.05
CA SER A 32 -0.57 4.72 15.31
C SER A 32 -0.10 3.49 16.06
N TRP A 33 0.46 3.65 17.26
CA TRP A 33 0.91 2.52 18.07
C TRP A 33 -0.27 1.62 18.45
N ASN A 34 -0.10 0.31 18.29
CA ASN A 34 -1.14 -0.71 18.51
C ASN A 34 -2.38 -0.61 17.62
N MET A 35 -2.29 0.04 16.45
CA MET A 35 -3.46 0.22 15.58
C MET A 35 -4.20 -1.07 15.17
N HIS A 36 -3.51 -2.21 15.23
CA HIS A 36 -4.04 -3.52 14.93
C HIS A 36 -5.05 -4.07 15.98
N GLN A 37 -5.19 -3.45 17.15
CA GLN A 37 -6.04 -3.98 18.24
C GLN A 37 -7.44 -3.34 18.30
N ASP A 38 -7.52 -2.01 18.23
CA ASP A 38 -8.74 -1.24 18.52
C ASP A 38 -9.26 -0.34 17.37
N SER A 39 -8.67 -0.40 16.16
CA SER A 39 -9.01 0.49 15.03
C SER A 39 -9.66 -0.28 13.90
N SER A 40 -10.47 0.42 13.10
CA SER A 40 -11.12 -0.19 11.95
C SER A 40 -10.08 -0.65 10.92
N PRO A 41 -10.37 -1.72 10.14
CA PRO A 41 -9.51 -2.15 9.04
C PRO A 41 -9.18 -1.02 8.05
N SER A 42 -10.13 -0.12 7.80
CA SER A 42 -9.93 1.04 6.93
C SER A 42 -8.93 2.05 7.49
N ALA A 43 -8.97 2.32 8.80
CA ALA A 43 -8.01 3.18 9.47
C ALA A 43 -6.60 2.56 9.47
N VAL A 44 -6.52 1.24 9.68
CA VAL A 44 -5.25 0.50 9.60
C VAL A 44 -4.66 0.56 8.20
N SER A 45 -5.48 0.35 7.15
CA SER A 45 -5.02 0.45 5.74
C SER A 45 -4.49 1.85 5.44
N LEU A 46 -5.28 2.88 5.75
CA LEU A 46 -4.90 4.28 5.50
C LEU A 46 -3.59 4.64 6.19
N VAL A 47 -3.43 4.28 7.47
CA VAL A 47 -2.20 4.58 8.20
C VAL A 47 -1.01 3.76 7.70
N SER A 48 -1.23 2.54 7.22
CA SER A 48 -0.17 1.72 6.60
C SER A 48 0.34 2.36 5.31
N GLU A 49 -0.56 2.88 4.47
CA GLU A 49 -0.19 3.61 3.25
C GLU A 49 0.58 4.91 3.57
N ILE A 50 0.18 5.62 4.63
CA ILE A 50 0.93 6.80 5.10
C ILE A 50 2.34 6.41 5.56
N HIS A 51 2.49 5.32 6.31
CA HIS A 51 3.82 4.85 6.75
C HIS A 51 4.73 4.47 5.57
N LEU A 52 4.18 3.91 4.49
CA LEU A 52 4.95 3.65 3.26
C LEU A 52 5.47 4.95 2.63
N LEU A 53 4.61 5.96 2.48
CA LEU A 53 5.03 7.27 1.97
C LEU A 53 6.07 7.95 2.86
N LEU A 54 6.00 7.75 4.18
CA LEU A 54 7.00 8.28 5.11
C LEU A 54 8.35 7.58 4.96
N ALA A 55 8.36 6.26 4.77
CA ALA A 55 9.58 5.52 4.50
C ALA A 55 10.24 5.99 3.20
N GLU A 56 9.46 6.15 2.12
CA GLU A 56 9.96 6.67 0.84
C GLU A 56 10.54 8.09 0.96
N ARG A 57 9.91 8.93 1.77
CA ARG A 57 10.39 10.29 2.06
C ARG A 57 11.70 10.28 2.85
N ASP A 58 11.82 9.42 3.84
CA ASP A 58 13.02 9.32 4.68
C ASP A 58 14.22 8.78 3.88
N ASP A 59 13.97 7.92 2.88
CA ASP A 59 14.96 7.48 1.89
C ASP A 59 15.31 8.56 0.84
N LEU A 60 14.79 9.78 0.97
CA LEU A 60 14.94 10.91 0.03
C LEU A 60 14.43 10.62 -1.39
N SER A 61 13.72 9.51 -1.59
CA SER A 61 13.10 9.16 -2.87
C SER A 61 11.87 10.02 -3.19
N LEU A 62 11.28 10.61 -2.13
CA LEU A 62 10.09 11.44 -2.20
C LEU A 62 10.38 12.82 -1.56
N ASP A 63 10.35 13.88 -2.36
CA ASP A 63 10.49 15.24 -1.82
C ASP A 63 9.20 15.69 -1.12
N ASN A 64 9.26 16.81 -0.38
CA ASN A 64 8.10 17.29 0.37
C ASN A 64 6.89 17.63 -0.53
N ALA A 65 7.13 18.06 -1.78
CA ALA A 65 6.06 18.43 -2.70
C ALA A 65 5.36 17.19 -3.29
N ALA A 66 6.13 16.16 -3.61
CA ALA A 66 5.64 14.84 -4.00
C ALA A 66 4.88 14.17 -2.85
N PHE A 67 5.41 14.24 -1.62
CA PHE A 67 4.73 13.72 -0.43
C PHE A 67 3.34 14.34 -0.22
N LEU A 68 3.23 15.67 -0.28
CA LEU A 68 1.93 16.35 -0.16
C LEU A 68 0.96 15.98 -1.29
N ARG A 69 1.47 15.77 -2.50
CA ARG A 69 0.67 15.33 -3.65
C ARG A 69 0.08 13.94 -3.40
N GLU A 70 0.90 12.97 -2.99
CA GLU A 70 0.44 11.61 -2.69
C GLU A 70 -0.53 11.59 -1.50
N LEU A 71 -0.28 12.39 -0.46
CA LEU A 71 -1.24 12.57 0.63
C LEU A 71 -2.60 13.13 0.16
N SER A 72 -2.61 14.04 -0.81
CA SER A 72 -3.86 14.56 -1.37
C SER A 72 -4.65 13.49 -2.13
N VAL A 73 -3.96 12.57 -2.82
CA VAL A 73 -4.56 11.43 -3.51
C VAL A 73 -5.17 10.47 -2.50
N LEU A 74 -4.44 10.12 -1.45
CA LEU A 74 -4.94 9.30 -0.33
C LEU A 74 -6.17 9.89 0.35
N ASN A 75 -6.20 11.22 0.52
CA ASN A 75 -7.35 11.90 1.11
C ASN A 75 -8.58 11.82 0.19
N SER A 76 -8.38 11.93 -1.12
CA SER A 76 -9.43 11.92 -2.14
C SER A 76 -9.98 10.52 -2.43
N ASN A 77 -9.15 9.48 -2.29
CA ASN A 77 -9.52 8.08 -2.53
C ASN A 77 -10.53 7.52 -1.52
N ALA A 78 -10.86 8.27 -0.44
CA ALA A 78 -11.95 7.94 0.49
C ALA A 78 -13.30 7.70 -0.20
N VAL A 79 -13.52 8.31 -1.37
CA VAL A 79 -14.81 8.31 -2.07
C VAL A 79 -14.97 7.10 -3.00
N VAL A 80 -13.90 6.33 -3.27
CA VAL A 80 -13.94 5.20 -4.23
C VAL A 80 -13.63 3.88 -3.53
N SER A 81 -14.49 3.48 -2.58
CA SER A 81 -14.62 2.06 -2.23
C SER A 81 -15.70 1.45 -3.11
N THR A 82 -15.37 1.13 -4.36
CA THR A 82 -16.20 0.19 -5.12
C THR A 82 -15.93 -1.20 -4.57
N PRO A 83 -16.94 -1.97 -4.11
CA PRO A 83 -16.74 -3.39 -3.84
C PRO A 83 -16.27 -4.02 -5.15
N VAL A 84 -15.04 -4.55 -5.15
CA VAL A 84 -14.60 -5.45 -6.21
C VAL A 84 -15.40 -6.72 -5.99
N ASP A 85 -16.49 -6.86 -6.75
CA ASP A 85 -17.24 -8.09 -6.83
C ASP A 85 -16.31 -9.12 -7.48
N ILE A 86 -15.60 -9.88 -6.63
CA ILE A 86 -14.79 -11.00 -7.11
C ILE A 86 -15.80 -12.03 -7.57
N ASP A 87 -16.08 -12.06 -8.88
CA ASP A 87 -16.86 -13.13 -9.47
C ASP A 87 -16.16 -14.46 -9.13
N GLU A 88 -16.76 -15.26 -8.24
CA GLU A 88 -16.24 -16.55 -7.78
C GLU A 88 -15.96 -17.51 -8.95
N ARG A 89 -16.50 -17.24 -10.14
CA ARG A 89 -16.19 -17.96 -11.38
C ARG A 89 -14.74 -17.82 -11.82
N LEU A 90 -14.05 -16.74 -11.46
CA LEU A 90 -12.64 -16.54 -11.78
C LEU A 90 -11.71 -17.31 -10.83
N VAL A 91 -12.14 -17.56 -9.59
CA VAL A 91 -11.34 -18.30 -8.59
C VAL A 91 -11.20 -19.79 -8.96
N ASN A 92 -12.21 -20.35 -9.64
CA ASN A 92 -12.19 -21.74 -10.11
C ASN A 92 -11.64 -21.92 -11.53
N SER A 93 -11.19 -20.86 -12.19
CA SER A 93 -10.46 -20.95 -13.45
C SER A 93 -9.04 -21.43 -13.17
N ARG A 94 -8.87 -22.73 -12.93
CA ARG A 94 -7.56 -23.39 -12.98
C ARG A 94 -6.89 -22.98 -14.30
N PRO A 95 -5.68 -22.43 -14.30
CA PRO A 95 -4.94 -22.29 -15.55
C PRO A 95 -4.79 -23.69 -16.11
N TYR A 96 -5.42 -23.93 -17.26
CA TYR A 96 -5.19 -25.12 -18.05
C TYR A 96 -3.75 -24.98 -18.58
N PHE A 97 -2.77 -25.37 -17.76
CA PHE A 97 -1.42 -25.64 -18.25
C PHE A 97 -1.56 -26.87 -19.14
N ALA A 98 -1.88 -26.63 -20.42
CA ALA A 98 -1.71 -27.63 -21.45
C ALA A 98 -0.24 -28.06 -21.40
N ASN A 99 -0.02 -29.34 -21.10
CA ASN A 99 1.27 -30.01 -21.08
C ASN A 99 2.21 -29.47 -22.16
N SER A 100 3.19 -28.67 -21.74
CA SER A 100 4.37 -28.35 -22.53
C SER A 100 5.54 -29.18 -22.00
N GLU A 101 5.40 -30.52 -22.03
CA GLU A 101 6.52 -31.47 -21.93
C GLU A 101 7.36 -31.49 -23.22
N ARG A 102 7.71 -30.31 -23.71
CA ARG A 102 8.66 -30.11 -24.79
C ARG A 102 9.36 -28.84 -24.40
N TRP A 103 10.51 -28.92 -23.74
CA TRP A 103 11.71 -28.10 -23.96
C TRP A 103 12.80 -28.53 -22.96
N LEU A 104 13.95 -28.94 -23.52
CA LEU A 104 15.31 -28.99 -22.96
C LEU A 104 15.75 -30.22 -22.12
N VAL A 105 16.06 -31.32 -22.79
CA VAL A 105 17.20 -32.17 -22.42
C VAL A 105 18.29 -31.97 -23.49
N PRO A 106 19.47 -31.40 -23.18
CA PRO A 106 20.60 -31.47 -24.09
C PRO A 106 21.16 -32.90 -24.07
N ALA A 107 21.18 -33.56 -25.23
CA ALA A 107 21.85 -34.84 -25.40
C ALA A 107 23.37 -34.65 -25.32
N ILE A 108 24.00 -35.25 -24.30
CA ILE A 108 25.47 -35.34 -24.20
C ILE A 108 25.89 -36.66 -24.86
N PRO A 109 26.70 -36.66 -25.94
CA PRO A 109 27.32 -37.89 -26.41
C PRO A 109 28.52 -38.26 -25.52
N LEU A 110 28.49 -39.46 -24.94
CA LEU A 110 29.62 -40.08 -24.26
C LEU A 110 30.63 -40.58 -25.31
N VAL A 111 31.78 -39.92 -25.42
CA VAL A 111 32.96 -40.46 -26.11
C VAL A 111 33.67 -41.39 -25.13
N ALA A 112 33.72 -42.68 -25.46
CA ALA A 112 34.51 -43.67 -24.73
C ALA A 112 35.99 -43.57 -25.14
N VAL A 113 36.87 -43.51 -24.15
CA VAL A 113 38.32 -43.81 -24.26
C VAL A 113 38.57 -45.15 -23.60
#